data_AF-A0A0Q7FAU8-F1
#
_entry.id   AF-A0A0Q7FAU8-F1
#
_cell.length_a   1.000
_cell.length_b   1.000
_cell.length_c   1.000
_cell.angle_alpha   90.00
_cell.angle_beta   90.00
_cell.angle_gamma   90.00
#
_symmetry.space_group_name_H-M   'P 1'
#
loop_
_entity.id
_entity.type
_entity.pdbx_description
1 polymer ?
#
loop_
_entity_poly.entity_id
_entity_poly.type
_entity_poly.pdbx_seq_one_letter_code
_entity_poly.pdbx_strand_id
1 'polypeptide(L)'
;MPNSVDQAAAGLPARYRVIARGPKPGQDTAHVAARLAALFQRSVQQMHTLLAAPFAIVKKDIDLASAQQFAQALENCGCACHIEAEAPDFSTLPLKRFASPGIGIVLNAPQGWRDNVDGHVYQLFDISGGSQLAAVGVANTSLTVHDWNELRLRKVAEEMPWLNQVKRPYRLEGENWGMRVQGVATEYQGTFPGLDGSGAHLSHYLVLSLWTRQALACLTIHAPAAVFKDNEALYRWLLQTQLSVQEHPPGPVRDEAMARWLKYNKVAV
;
A
#
# COMPACT_ATOMS: atom_id res chain seq x y z
N MET A 1 7.57 0.15 10.28
CA MET A 1 7.87 1.25 9.34
C MET A 1 8.76 0.68 8.25
N PRO A 2 8.29 0.50 7.00
CA PRO A 2 9.20 0.18 5.90
C PRO A 2 10.21 1.33 5.75
N ASN A 3 11.50 0.99 5.67
CA ASN A 3 12.57 1.98 5.59
C ASN A 3 12.41 2.85 4.33
N SER A 4 12.62 4.16 4.45
CA SER A 4 12.49 5.14 3.35
C SER A 4 13.37 4.84 2.13
N VAL A 5 14.32 3.93 2.27
CA VAL A 5 15.21 3.46 1.20
C VAL A 5 14.44 2.63 0.15
N ASP A 6 13.37 1.93 0.54
CA ASP A 6 12.59 1.10 -0.40
C ASP A 6 11.68 1.93 -1.34
N GLN A 7 11.36 3.17 -0.98
CA GLN A 7 10.50 4.05 -1.81
C GLN A 7 11.28 4.71 -2.95
N ALA A 8 12.60 4.88 -2.81
CA ALA A 8 13.46 5.46 -3.86
C ALA A 8 13.67 4.51 -5.05
N ALA A 9 13.52 3.19 -4.85
CA ALA A 9 13.66 2.19 -5.92
C ALA A 9 12.52 2.21 -6.95
N ALA A 10 11.40 2.90 -6.65
CA ALA A 10 10.18 2.87 -7.44
C ALA A 10 10.04 4.01 -8.47
N GLY A 11 11.06 4.84 -8.72
CA GLY A 11 11.15 5.74 -9.87
C GLY A 11 9.99 6.72 -10.11
N LEU A 12 9.19 7.03 -9.08
CA LEU A 12 8.40 8.26 -8.98
C LEU A 12 9.28 9.35 -8.35
N PRO A 13 9.12 10.63 -8.70
CA PRO A 13 9.77 11.70 -7.95
C PRO A 13 9.15 11.74 -6.55
N ALA A 14 9.83 11.13 -5.58
CA ALA A 14 9.44 11.21 -4.19
C ALA A 14 9.36 12.69 -3.79
N ARG A 15 8.20 13.12 -3.30
CA ARG A 15 8.07 14.40 -2.61
C ARG A 15 8.59 14.23 -1.19
N TYR A 16 9.17 15.27 -0.64
CA TYR A 16 9.78 15.25 0.68
C TYR A 16 9.17 16.33 1.57
N ARG A 17 9.23 16.06 2.86
CA ARG A 17 8.96 17.03 3.91
C ARG A 17 10.18 17.16 4.82
N VAL A 18 10.38 18.37 5.33
CA VAL A 18 11.44 18.68 6.29
C VAL A 18 10.81 18.88 7.65
N ILE A 19 11.22 18.07 8.62
CA ILE A 19 10.67 18.09 9.97
C ILE A 19 11.75 18.58 10.94
N ALA A 20 11.45 19.67 11.65
CA ALA A 20 12.25 20.19 12.73
C ALA A 20 12.02 19.38 14.03
N ARG A 21 13.09 19.18 14.78
CA ARG A 21 13.19 18.38 16.01
C ARG A 21 13.62 19.20 17.23
N GLY A 22 13.57 20.52 17.12
CA GLY A 22 14.06 21.43 18.15
C GLY A 22 15.55 21.79 17.99
N PRO A 23 16.16 22.42 19.00
CA PRO A 23 17.58 22.79 19.00
C PRO A 23 18.51 21.56 19.02
N LYS A 24 19.68 21.67 18.39
CA LYS A 24 20.75 20.65 18.51
C LYS A 24 21.25 20.59 19.98
N PRO A 25 21.76 19.43 20.46
CA PRO A 25 22.32 19.33 21.80
C PRO A 25 23.37 20.42 22.07
N GLY A 26 23.25 21.10 23.21
CA GLY A 26 24.15 22.19 23.61
C GLY A 26 23.87 23.56 22.99
N GLN A 27 22.85 23.69 22.14
CA GLN A 27 22.41 24.98 21.61
C GLN A 27 21.35 25.63 22.51
N ASP A 28 21.43 26.94 22.70
CA ASP A 28 20.40 27.71 23.40
C ASP A 28 19.16 27.89 22.52
N THR A 29 18.01 27.49 23.05
CA THR A 29 16.71 27.58 22.37
C THR A 29 16.37 29.03 21.98
N ALA A 30 16.69 30.02 22.81
CA ALA A 30 16.37 31.42 22.49
C ALA A 30 17.23 31.94 21.33
N HIS A 31 18.53 31.61 21.33
CA HIS A 31 19.42 31.91 20.22
C HIS A 31 18.98 31.23 18.90
N VAL A 32 18.64 29.93 18.94
CA VAL A 32 18.15 29.20 17.75
C VAL A 32 16.83 29.80 17.25
N ALA A 33 15.89 30.12 18.14
CA ALA A 33 14.60 30.74 17.77
C ALA A 33 14.80 32.09 17.07
N ALA A 34 15.73 32.94 17.55
CA ALA A 34 16.04 34.22 16.93
C ALA A 34 16.63 34.05 15.51
N ARG A 35 17.53 33.07 15.33
CA ARG A 35 18.13 32.80 14.01
C ARG A 35 17.11 32.23 13.02
N LEU A 36 16.24 31.34 13.47
CA LEU A 36 15.14 30.82 12.65
C LEU A 36 14.12 31.90 12.31
N ALA A 37 13.85 32.82 13.23
CA ALA A 37 12.93 33.94 13.02
C ALA A 37 13.41 34.85 11.88
N ALA A 38 14.72 35.13 11.84
CA ALA A 38 15.36 35.85 10.75
C ALA A 38 15.29 35.09 9.43
N LEU A 39 15.58 33.78 9.43
CA LEU A 39 15.55 32.93 8.24
C LEU A 39 14.15 32.86 7.60
N PHE A 40 13.12 32.64 8.41
CA PHE A 40 11.74 32.48 7.93
C PHE A 40 10.92 33.77 7.88
N GLN A 41 11.51 34.90 8.29
CA GLN A 41 10.82 36.19 8.41
C GLN A 41 9.55 36.08 9.27
N ARG A 42 9.69 35.43 10.43
CA ARG A 42 8.61 35.18 11.42
C ARG A 42 9.00 35.75 12.77
N SER A 43 8.05 35.83 13.70
CA SER A 43 8.38 36.28 15.06
C SER A 43 9.16 35.22 15.83
N VAL A 44 10.00 35.65 16.77
CA VAL A 44 10.75 34.74 17.67
C VAL A 44 9.81 33.84 18.46
N GLN A 45 8.66 34.36 18.87
CA GLN A 45 7.64 33.58 19.59
C GLN A 45 7.05 32.45 18.73
N GLN A 46 6.81 32.68 17.44
CA GLN A 46 6.37 31.62 16.51
C GLN A 46 7.44 30.52 16.37
N MET A 47 8.72 30.89 16.37
CA MET A 47 9.81 29.91 16.30
C MET A 47 10.00 29.14 17.60
N HIS A 48 9.75 29.77 18.76
CA HIS A 48 9.68 29.03 20.02
C HIS A 48 8.59 27.97 20.02
N THR A 49 7.39 28.31 19.52
CA THR A 49 6.30 27.32 19.38
C THR A 49 6.69 26.19 18.44
N LEU A 50 7.37 26.50 17.32
CA LEU A 50 7.86 25.50 16.38
C LEU A 50 8.90 24.56 17.02
N LEU A 51 9.88 25.11 17.75
CA LEU A 51 10.94 24.34 18.40
C LEU A 51 10.43 23.50 19.58
N ALA A 52 9.35 23.93 20.23
CA ALA A 52 8.71 23.18 21.31
C ALA A 52 7.87 21.99 20.79
N ALA A 53 7.45 22.01 19.53
CA ALA A 53 6.69 20.92 18.94
C ALA A 53 7.62 19.72 18.63
N PRO A 54 7.26 18.48 19.01
CA PRO A 54 8.13 17.31 18.85
C PRO A 54 8.36 16.92 17.37
N PHE A 55 7.45 17.32 16.48
CA PHE A 55 7.48 17.04 15.05
C PHE A 55 6.87 18.22 14.26
N ALA A 56 7.61 19.33 14.11
CA ALA A 56 7.12 20.46 13.31
C ALA A 56 7.50 20.31 11.84
N ILE A 57 6.51 20.23 10.95
CA ILE A 57 6.75 20.27 9.50
C ILE A 57 7.06 21.71 9.10
N VAL A 58 8.28 21.94 8.62
CA VAL A 58 8.76 23.26 8.17
C VAL A 58 8.36 23.51 6.72
N LYS A 59 8.49 22.50 5.87
CA LYS A 59 8.13 22.54 4.46
C LYS A 59 7.75 21.13 4.00
N LYS A 60 6.81 21.04 3.06
CA LYS A 60 6.32 19.80 2.44
C LYS A 60 6.13 20.00 0.93
N ASP A 61 5.89 18.91 0.22
CA ASP A 61 5.69 18.86 -1.23
C ASP A 61 6.87 19.45 -2.04
N ILE A 62 8.10 19.16 -1.61
CA ILE A 62 9.33 19.63 -2.28
C ILE A 62 10.17 18.46 -2.79
N ASP A 63 10.98 18.71 -3.81
CA ASP A 63 11.98 17.74 -4.27
C ASP A 63 13.13 17.58 -3.26
N LEU A 64 13.95 16.54 -3.44
CA LEU A 64 15.04 16.22 -2.52
C LEU A 64 16.08 17.34 -2.41
N ALA A 65 16.43 17.99 -3.52
CA ALA A 65 17.45 19.04 -3.53
C ALA A 65 16.96 20.26 -2.74
N SER A 66 15.71 20.67 -2.95
CA SER A 66 15.03 21.68 -2.16
C SER A 66 14.96 21.28 -0.67
N ALA A 67 14.61 20.02 -0.35
CA ALA A 67 14.56 19.54 1.02
C ALA A 67 15.92 19.59 1.72
N GLN A 68 17.01 19.24 1.01
CA GLN A 68 18.38 19.36 1.50
C GLN A 68 18.77 20.81 1.76
N GLN A 69 18.38 21.75 0.90
CA GLN A 69 18.62 23.18 1.13
C GLN A 69 17.92 23.68 2.40
N PHE A 70 16.66 23.30 2.61
CA PHE A 70 15.93 23.63 3.84
C PHE A 70 16.56 23.00 5.08
N ALA A 71 16.94 21.72 5.00
CA ALA A 71 17.61 21.03 6.10
C ALA A 71 18.94 21.73 6.46
N GLN A 72 19.77 22.05 5.46
CA GLN A 72 21.03 22.77 5.68
C GLN A 72 20.80 24.14 6.32
N ALA A 73 19.77 24.88 5.91
CA ALA A 73 19.45 26.18 6.48
C ALA A 73 19.02 26.06 7.96
N LEU A 74 18.18 25.09 8.29
CA LEU A 74 17.78 24.78 9.68
C LEU A 74 18.99 24.38 10.54
N GLU A 75 19.84 23.51 10.00
CA GLU A 75 21.04 23.05 10.68
C GLU A 75 22.05 24.17 10.93
N ASN A 76 22.22 25.06 9.96
CA ASN A 76 23.07 26.25 10.10
C ASN A 76 22.56 27.15 11.22
N CYS A 77 21.24 27.22 11.44
CA CYS A 77 20.61 27.95 12.55
C CYS A 77 20.73 27.24 13.91
N GLY A 78 21.29 26.03 13.97
CA GLY A 78 21.41 25.24 15.20
C GLY A 78 20.19 24.38 15.52
N CYS A 79 19.27 24.19 14.57
CA CYS A 79 18.10 23.32 14.71
C CYS A 79 18.43 21.90 14.21
N ALA A 80 18.00 20.88 14.97
CA ALA A 80 18.00 19.50 14.50
C ALA A 80 16.81 19.29 13.57
N CYS A 81 17.04 18.66 12.43
CA CYS A 81 15.97 18.32 11.48
C CYS A 81 16.26 16.98 10.79
N HIS A 82 15.25 16.46 10.12
CA HIS A 82 15.42 15.34 9.19
C HIS A 82 14.46 15.51 8.01
N ILE A 83 14.87 14.92 6.89
CA ILE A 83 14.07 14.86 5.67
C ILE A 83 13.37 13.50 5.64
N GLU A 84 12.09 13.51 5.34
CA GLU A 84 11.28 12.31 5.18
C GLU A 84 10.57 12.35 3.83
N ALA A 85 10.44 11.20 3.16
CA ALA A 85 9.56 11.09 2.01
C ALA A 85 8.11 11.34 2.45
N GLU A 86 7.38 12.15 1.72
CA GLU A 86 5.98 12.42 1.97
C GLU A 86 5.16 11.27 1.39
N ALA A 87 4.37 10.63 2.25
CA ALA A 87 3.34 9.71 1.79
C ALA A 87 2.28 10.54 1.05
N PRO A 88 1.84 10.14 -0.16
CA PRO A 88 0.77 10.83 -0.85
C PRO A 88 -0.50 10.85 0.02
N ASP A 89 -1.16 12.01 0.04
CA ASP A 89 -2.38 12.23 0.79
C ASP A 89 -3.60 11.90 -0.08
N PHE A 90 -4.34 10.86 0.32
CA PHE A 90 -5.56 10.42 -0.35
C PHE A 90 -6.83 10.80 0.41
N SER A 91 -6.75 11.65 1.45
CA SER A 91 -7.89 12.02 2.31
C SER A 91 -9.03 12.72 1.56
N THR A 92 -8.73 13.40 0.45
CA THR A 92 -9.71 14.08 -0.40
C THR A 92 -10.24 13.21 -1.55
N LEU A 93 -9.74 11.99 -1.70
CA LEU A 93 -10.13 11.09 -2.78
C LEU A 93 -11.57 10.58 -2.52
N PRO A 94 -12.54 10.84 -3.41
CA PRO A 94 -13.90 10.33 -3.23
C PRO A 94 -13.92 8.81 -3.35
N LEU A 95 -14.37 8.15 -2.29
CA LEU A 95 -14.44 6.69 -2.21
C LEU A 95 -15.88 6.18 -2.36
N LYS A 96 -16.01 5.03 -3.02
CA LYS A 96 -17.21 4.19 -3.00
C LYS A 96 -16.88 2.90 -2.24
N ARG A 97 -17.82 2.44 -1.43
CA ARG A 97 -17.72 1.15 -0.72
C ARG A 97 -18.08 0.00 -1.66
N PHE A 98 -17.20 -0.99 -1.70
CA PHE A 98 -17.27 -2.18 -2.54
C PHE A 98 -17.21 -3.40 -1.63
N ALA A 99 -18.30 -4.15 -1.53
CA ALA A 99 -18.38 -5.34 -0.69
C ALA A 99 -18.46 -6.58 -1.57
N SER A 100 -17.48 -7.46 -1.42
CA SER A 100 -17.52 -8.76 -2.06
C SER A 100 -18.63 -9.60 -1.45
N PRO A 101 -19.55 -10.18 -2.25
CA PRO A 101 -20.45 -11.18 -1.74
C PRO A 101 -19.63 -12.37 -1.21
N GLY A 102 -19.97 -12.84 0.00
CA GLY A 102 -19.50 -14.09 0.60
C GLY A 102 -18.02 -14.33 0.90
N ILE A 103 -17.10 -13.46 0.45
CA ILE A 103 -15.67 -13.55 0.79
C ILE A 103 -15.36 -12.77 2.08
N GLY A 104 -16.25 -11.84 2.47
CA GLY A 104 -16.03 -10.98 3.63
C GLY A 104 -15.02 -9.85 3.37
N ILE A 105 -14.62 -9.62 2.11
CA ILE A 105 -13.80 -8.46 1.74
C ILE A 105 -14.71 -7.25 1.51
N VAL A 106 -14.35 -6.14 2.15
CA VAL A 106 -14.91 -4.82 1.86
C VAL A 106 -13.77 -3.86 1.58
N LEU A 107 -13.80 -3.21 0.43
CA LEU A 107 -12.83 -2.20 0.03
C LEU A 107 -13.53 -0.86 -0.19
N ASN A 108 -13.00 0.22 0.38
CA ASN A 108 -13.36 1.56 -0.11
C ASN A 108 -12.36 1.95 -1.19
N ALA A 109 -12.82 2.05 -2.45
CA ALA A 109 -11.96 2.34 -3.60
C ALA A 109 -12.43 3.62 -4.31
N PRO A 110 -11.63 4.22 -5.21
CA PRO A 110 -12.03 5.44 -5.91
C PRO A 110 -13.40 5.30 -6.58
N GLN A 111 -14.26 6.31 -6.45
CA GLN A 111 -15.66 6.26 -6.93
C GLN A 111 -15.79 5.99 -8.45
N GLY A 112 -14.74 6.30 -9.23
CA GLY A 112 -14.67 6.00 -10.66
C GLY A 112 -14.59 4.51 -10.98
N TRP A 113 -14.20 3.67 -10.02
CA TRP A 113 -14.07 2.23 -10.24
C TRP A 113 -15.43 1.56 -10.42
N ARG A 114 -15.42 0.39 -11.07
CA ARG A 114 -16.62 -0.40 -11.36
C ARG A 114 -16.43 -1.83 -10.87
N ASP A 115 -17.45 -2.33 -10.18
CA ASP A 115 -17.51 -3.73 -9.79
C ASP A 115 -18.11 -4.59 -10.91
N ASN A 116 -17.59 -5.80 -11.03
CA ASN A 116 -18.19 -6.90 -11.78
C ASN A 116 -18.18 -8.13 -10.90
N VAL A 117 -19.29 -8.87 -10.92
CA VAL A 117 -19.42 -10.13 -10.21
C VAL A 117 -19.67 -11.21 -11.24
N ASP A 118 -18.59 -11.81 -11.73
CA ASP A 118 -18.67 -12.98 -12.59
C ASP A 118 -18.61 -14.24 -11.71
N GLY A 119 -19.75 -14.62 -11.14
CA GLY A 119 -20.11 -15.91 -10.49
C GLY A 119 -19.24 -16.47 -9.34
N HIS A 120 -17.93 -16.33 -9.43
CA HIS A 120 -16.90 -16.96 -8.61
C HIS A 120 -15.76 -16.01 -8.22
N VAL A 121 -15.61 -14.87 -8.92
CA VAL A 121 -14.58 -13.87 -8.62
C VAL A 121 -15.23 -12.51 -8.46
N TYR A 122 -14.94 -11.85 -7.34
CA TYR A 122 -15.28 -10.45 -7.16
C TYR A 122 -14.23 -9.59 -7.85
N GLN A 123 -14.63 -8.73 -8.78
CA GLN A 123 -13.71 -7.90 -9.54
C GLN A 123 -14.05 -6.42 -9.41
N LEU A 124 -13.03 -5.58 -9.33
CA LEU A 124 -13.10 -4.12 -9.44
C LEU A 124 -12.18 -3.65 -10.56
N PHE A 125 -12.66 -2.74 -11.38
CA PHE A 125 -11.95 -2.19 -12.52
C PHE A 125 -11.77 -0.68 -12.37
N ASP A 126 -10.52 -0.24 -12.46
CA ASP A 126 -10.16 1.10 -12.82
C ASP A 126 -10.16 1.21 -14.36
N ILE A 127 -11.28 1.67 -14.92
CA ILE A 127 -11.42 1.84 -16.37
C ILE A 127 -10.43 2.87 -16.91
N SER A 128 -10.02 3.85 -16.10
CA SER A 128 -9.16 4.95 -16.54
C SER A 128 -7.69 4.55 -16.63
N GLY A 129 -7.18 3.84 -15.60
CA GLY A 129 -5.80 3.34 -15.58
C GLY A 129 -5.63 1.94 -16.14
N GLY A 130 -6.71 1.19 -16.37
CA GLY A 130 -6.63 -0.22 -16.78
C GLY A 130 -6.17 -1.14 -15.65
N SER A 131 -6.39 -0.74 -14.40
CA SER A 131 -6.08 -1.58 -13.23
C SER A 131 -7.28 -2.48 -12.92
N GLN A 132 -7.01 -3.71 -12.51
CA GLN A 132 -8.00 -4.66 -12.06
C GLN A 132 -7.62 -5.17 -10.67
N LEU A 133 -8.59 -5.19 -9.77
CA LEU A 133 -8.50 -5.89 -8.50
C LEU A 133 -9.47 -7.07 -8.54
N ALA A 134 -9.00 -8.26 -8.17
CA ALA A 134 -9.83 -9.45 -8.07
C ALA A 134 -9.73 -10.04 -6.67
N ALA A 135 -10.81 -10.64 -6.18
CA ALA A 135 -10.83 -11.32 -4.90
C ALA A 135 -11.53 -12.67 -5.00
N VAL A 136 -10.93 -13.67 -4.36
CA VAL A 136 -11.47 -15.01 -4.15
C VAL A 136 -11.30 -15.39 -2.69
N GLY A 137 -12.12 -16.31 -2.18
CA GLY A 137 -11.99 -16.75 -0.79
C GLY A 137 -12.61 -18.10 -0.52
N VAL A 138 -12.23 -18.65 0.64
CA VAL A 138 -12.67 -19.95 1.16
C VAL A 138 -12.95 -19.77 2.65
N ALA A 139 -14.12 -20.21 3.10
CA ALA A 139 -14.49 -20.21 4.51
C ALA A 139 -14.26 -21.60 5.14
N ASN A 140 -14.14 -21.65 6.47
CA ASN A 140 -14.08 -22.86 7.29
C ASN A 140 -12.99 -23.84 6.85
N THR A 141 -11.74 -23.41 6.97
CA THR A 141 -10.57 -24.20 6.61
C THR A 141 -9.55 -24.21 7.74
N SER A 142 -8.84 -25.33 7.89
CA SER A 142 -7.76 -25.51 8.85
C SER A 142 -6.42 -24.89 8.42
N LEU A 143 -6.35 -24.36 7.20
CA LEU A 143 -5.12 -23.82 6.62
C LEU A 143 -4.67 -22.50 7.28
N THR A 144 -3.36 -22.34 7.40
CA THR A 144 -2.75 -21.08 7.84
C THR A 144 -2.61 -20.09 6.68
N VAL A 145 -2.30 -18.83 6.98
CA VAL A 145 -1.96 -17.83 5.94
C VAL A 145 -0.75 -18.26 5.10
N HIS A 146 0.19 -19.00 5.71
CA HIS A 146 1.39 -19.46 5.02
C HIS A 146 1.03 -20.57 4.03
N ASP A 147 0.27 -21.57 4.46
CA ASP A 147 -0.20 -22.65 3.56
C ASP A 147 -1.01 -22.07 2.41
N TRP A 148 -1.91 -21.13 2.72
CA TRP A 148 -2.70 -20.45 1.70
C TRP A 148 -1.83 -19.70 0.71
N ASN A 149 -0.83 -18.95 1.19
CA ASN A 149 0.09 -18.23 0.34
C ASN A 149 0.84 -19.19 -0.59
N GLU A 150 1.43 -20.26 -0.06
CA GLU A 150 2.14 -21.27 -0.87
C GLU A 150 1.26 -21.88 -1.96
N LEU A 151 -0.01 -22.20 -1.65
CA LEU A 151 -0.97 -22.68 -2.65
C LEU A 151 -1.22 -21.63 -3.74
N ARG A 152 -1.34 -20.34 -3.37
CA ARG A 152 -1.52 -19.24 -4.34
C ARG A 152 -0.27 -19.03 -5.20
N LEU A 153 0.94 -19.09 -4.63
CA LEU A 153 2.18 -18.94 -5.39
C LEU A 153 2.36 -20.08 -6.38
N ARG A 154 2.07 -21.32 -5.97
CA ARG A 154 2.09 -22.48 -6.87
C ARG A 154 1.12 -22.31 -8.02
N LYS A 155 -0.11 -21.86 -7.73
CA LYS A 155 -1.12 -21.60 -8.76
C LYS A 155 -0.65 -20.54 -9.77
N VAL A 156 0.00 -19.46 -9.31
CA VAL A 156 0.59 -18.46 -10.21
C VAL A 156 1.69 -19.08 -11.07
N ALA A 157 2.57 -19.89 -10.49
CA ALA A 157 3.64 -20.54 -11.26
C ALA A 157 3.10 -21.54 -12.32
N GLU A 158 2.03 -22.26 -12.00
CA GLU A 158 1.40 -23.25 -12.88
C GLU A 158 0.56 -22.60 -13.99
N GLU A 159 -0.30 -21.63 -13.64
CA GLU A 159 -1.27 -21.03 -14.57
C GLU A 159 -0.73 -19.79 -15.30
N MET A 160 0.30 -19.14 -14.75
CA MET A 160 0.88 -17.90 -15.28
C MET A 160 2.41 -18.00 -15.36
N PRO A 161 2.98 -19.01 -16.06
CA PRO A 161 4.42 -19.25 -16.12
C PRO A 161 5.23 -18.11 -16.77
N TRP A 162 4.56 -17.17 -17.43
CA TRP A 162 5.17 -15.96 -18.00
C TRP A 162 5.36 -14.83 -16.98
N LEU A 163 4.90 -15.00 -15.73
CA LEU A 163 5.13 -14.05 -14.64
C LEU A 163 6.37 -14.45 -13.83
N ASN A 164 7.26 -13.49 -13.62
CA ASN A 164 8.44 -13.63 -12.77
C ASN A 164 8.21 -12.91 -11.44
N GLN A 165 8.55 -13.54 -10.32
CA GLN A 165 8.46 -12.89 -9.01
C GLN A 165 9.49 -11.75 -8.93
N VAL A 166 9.01 -10.54 -8.66
CA VAL A 166 9.85 -9.34 -8.50
C VAL A 166 10.01 -8.90 -7.06
N LYS A 167 9.07 -9.29 -6.17
CA LYS A 167 9.27 -9.20 -4.72
C LYS A 167 8.90 -10.52 -4.05
N ARG A 168 9.79 -10.99 -3.17
CA ARG A 168 9.55 -12.14 -2.29
C ARG A 168 8.35 -11.87 -1.37
N PRO A 169 7.71 -12.92 -0.83
CA PRO A 169 6.62 -12.76 0.11
C PRO A 169 6.99 -11.84 1.28
N TYR A 170 6.16 -10.83 1.54
CA TYR A 170 6.34 -9.88 2.63
C TYR A 170 5.04 -9.70 3.42
N ARG A 171 5.17 -9.40 4.71
CA ARG A 171 4.01 -9.14 5.57
C ARG A 171 3.36 -7.83 5.17
N LEU A 172 2.05 -7.86 4.96
CA LEU A 172 1.23 -6.66 4.83
C LEU A 172 0.36 -6.56 6.07
N GLU A 173 0.25 -5.34 6.61
CA GLU A 173 -0.59 -5.02 7.76
C GLU A 173 -1.57 -3.93 7.36
N GLY A 174 -2.82 -4.07 7.80
CA GLY A 174 -3.83 -3.03 7.67
C GLY A 174 -4.11 -2.37 9.02
N GLU A 175 -4.54 -1.12 8.98
CA GLU A 175 -4.79 -0.26 10.14
C GLU A 175 -5.76 -0.91 11.14
N ASN A 176 -6.78 -1.62 10.63
CA ASN A 176 -7.84 -2.25 11.43
C ASN A 176 -7.72 -3.78 11.52
N TRP A 177 -6.55 -4.32 11.20
CA TRP A 177 -6.32 -5.77 11.16
C TRP A 177 -5.89 -6.35 12.49
N GLY A 178 -5.11 -5.63 13.29
CA GLY A 178 -4.58 -6.10 14.57
C GLY A 178 -4.05 -7.55 14.51
N MET A 179 -4.43 -8.38 15.48
CA MET A 179 -4.09 -9.81 15.51
C MET A 179 -5.13 -10.71 14.81
N ARG A 180 -6.24 -10.13 14.34
CA ARG A 180 -7.39 -10.87 13.79
C ARG A 180 -7.24 -11.20 12.31
N VAL A 181 -6.43 -10.42 11.58
CA VAL A 181 -6.13 -10.64 10.16
C VAL A 181 -4.63 -10.74 9.97
N GLN A 182 -4.20 -11.76 9.23
CA GLN A 182 -2.81 -11.90 8.77
C GLN A 182 -2.77 -11.70 7.26
N GLY A 183 -1.83 -10.91 6.77
CA GLY A 183 -1.64 -10.66 5.34
C GLY A 183 -0.22 -10.95 4.88
N VAL A 184 -0.11 -11.64 3.76
CA VAL A 184 1.16 -11.90 3.05
C VAL A 184 0.98 -11.51 1.60
N ALA A 185 1.81 -10.58 1.13
CA ALA A 185 1.79 -10.10 -0.24
C ALA A 185 3.04 -10.56 -1.01
N THR A 186 2.87 -10.83 -2.30
CA THR A 186 3.94 -11.20 -3.23
C THR A 186 3.70 -10.47 -4.55
N GLU A 187 4.76 -10.01 -5.21
CA GLU A 187 4.65 -9.24 -6.45
C GLU A 187 5.36 -9.94 -7.61
N TYR A 188 4.74 -9.87 -8.79
CA TYR A 188 5.19 -10.47 -10.03
C TYR A 188 5.15 -9.47 -11.18
N GLN A 189 5.96 -9.70 -12.21
CA GLN A 189 5.90 -8.99 -13.48
C GLN A 189 6.03 -9.92 -14.67
N GLY A 190 5.39 -9.57 -15.76
CA GLY A 190 5.48 -10.30 -17.03
C GLY A 190 4.43 -9.82 -18.03
N THR A 191 4.34 -10.50 -19.15
CA THR A 191 3.40 -10.17 -20.23
C THR A 191 2.26 -11.17 -20.24
N PHE A 192 1.02 -10.70 -20.07
CA PHE A 192 -0.15 -11.57 -20.17
C PHE A 192 -0.46 -11.90 -21.64
N PRO A 193 -0.61 -13.18 -22.01
CA PRO A 193 -0.98 -13.58 -23.36
C PRO A 193 -2.45 -13.23 -23.67
N GLY A 194 -2.75 -12.88 -24.92
CA GLY A 194 -4.13 -12.64 -25.38
C GLY A 194 -4.67 -11.23 -25.13
N LEU A 195 -3.88 -10.31 -24.55
CA LEU A 195 -4.17 -8.88 -24.55
C LEU A 195 -3.75 -8.28 -25.90
N ASP A 196 -4.45 -8.69 -26.96
CA ASP A 196 -4.03 -8.48 -28.34
C ASP A 196 -4.58 -7.15 -28.87
N GLY A 197 -3.69 -6.25 -29.29
CA GLY A 197 -4.03 -5.09 -30.12
C GLY A 197 -3.00 -3.95 -30.10
N SER A 198 -2.29 -3.75 -29.00
CA SER A 198 -1.35 -2.62 -28.86
C SER A 198 -0.03 -3.00 -28.18
N GLY A 199 0.50 -4.18 -28.46
CA GLY A 199 1.80 -4.61 -27.93
C GLY A 199 1.70 -5.32 -26.58
N ALA A 200 2.58 -6.30 -26.41
CA ALA A 200 2.83 -6.99 -25.15
C ALA A 200 3.22 -5.98 -24.06
N HIS A 201 2.25 -5.47 -23.30
CA HIS A 201 2.55 -4.55 -22.20
C HIS A 201 3.02 -5.35 -20.99
N LEU A 202 4.24 -5.04 -20.53
CA LEU A 202 4.71 -5.51 -19.24
C LEU A 202 3.67 -5.12 -18.19
N SER A 203 3.19 -6.10 -17.45
CA SER A 203 2.21 -5.94 -16.39
C SER A 203 2.85 -6.22 -15.04
N HIS A 204 2.30 -5.59 -14.01
CA HIS A 204 2.58 -5.90 -12.62
C HIS A 204 1.38 -6.64 -12.03
N TYR A 205 1.67 -7.69 -11.26
CA TYR A 205 0.67 -8.53 -10.61
C TYR A 205 1.01 -8.73 -9.14
N LEU A 206 0.22 -8.14 -8.25
CA LEU A 206 0.33 -8.33 -6.80
C LEU A 206 -0.66 -9.40 -6.35
N VAL A 207 -0.21 -10.32 -5.50
CA VAL A 207 -1.03 -11.33 -4.84
C VAL A 207 -0.98 -11.10 -3.34
N LEU A 208 -2.13 -10.84 -2.72
CA LEU A 208 -2.30 -10.66 -1.29
C LEU A 208 -3.14 -11.81 -0.71
N SER A 209 -2.47 -12.69 0.01
CA SER A 209 -3.08 -13.77 0.79
C SER A 209 -3.47 -13.22 2.16
N LEU A 210 -4.74 -13.39 2.52
CA LEU A 210 -5.34 -12.94 3.77
C LEU A 210 -5.88 -14.15 4.53
N TRP A 211 -5.69 -14.13 5.84
CA TRP A 211 -6.25 -15.11 6.75
C TRP A 211 -6.96 -14.43 7.90
N THR A 212 -8.11 -15.00 8.27
CA THR A 212 -8.80 -14.79 9.54
C THR A 212 -9.01 -16.15 10.19
N ARG A 213 -9.49 -16.18 11.43
CA ARG A 213 -9.83 -17.44 12.12
C ARG A 213 -10.85 -18.31 11.40
N GLN A 214 -11.63 -17.75 10.47
CA GLN A 214 -12.74 -18.45 9.83
C GLN A 214 -12.67 -18.45 8.31
N ALA A 215 -11.78 -17.66 7.70
CA ALA A 215 -11.71 -17.52 6.26
C ALA A 215 -10.31 -17.24 5.76
N LEU A 216 -10.05 -17.74 4.56
CA LEU A 216 -8.94 -17.37 3.70
C LEU A 216 -9.47 -16.52 2.55
N ALA A 217 -8.75 -15.48 2.19
CA ALA A 217 -9.02 -14.73 0.98
C ALA A 217 -7.73 -14.47 0.21
N CYS A 218 -7.84 -14.35 -1.10
CA CYS A 218 -6.76 -13.92 -1.98
C CYS A 218 -7.28 -12.73 -2.76
N LEU A 219 -6.62 -11.59 -2.60
CA LEU A 219 -6.86 -10.38 -3.38
C LEU A 219 -5.68 -10.21 -4.33
N THR A 220 -5.95 -9.92 -5.60
CA THR A 220 -4.92 -9.65 -6.59
C THR A 220 -5.10 -8.28 -7.20
N ILE A 221 -4.01 -7.61 -7.54
CA ILE A 221 -4.01 -6.36 -8.30
C ILE A 221 -3.20 -6.61 -9.56
N HIS A 222 -3.83 -6.43 -10.70
CA HIS A 222 -3.22 -6.46 -12.02
C HIS A 222 -3.28 -5.05 -12.62
N ALA A 223 -2.18 -4.56 -13.16
CA ALA A 223 -2.15 -3.34 -13.96
C ALA A 223 -0.97 -3.37 -14.93
N PRO A 224 -0.97 -2.55 -16.01
CA PRO A 224 0.24 -2.27 -16.76
C PRO A 224 1.35 -1.79 -15.82
N ALA A 225 2.60 -2.21 -16.03
CA ALA A 225 3.68 -1.99 -15.07
C ALA A 225 3.96 -0.50 -14.80
N ALA A 226 3.81 0.35 -15.82
CA ALA A 226 3.91 1.80 -15.67
C ALA A 226 2.77 2.35 -14.78
N VAL A 227 1.53 1.96 -15.06
CA VAL A 227 0.36 2.36 -14.26
C VAL A 227 0.50 1.87 -12.83
N PHE A 228 0.98 0.64 -12.62
CA PHE A 228 1.18 0.10 -11.28
C PHE A 228 2.20 0.91 -10.51
N LYS A 229 3.32 1.23 -11.15
CA LYS A 229 4.37 2.07 -10.56
C LYS A 229 3.83 3.44 -10.18
N ASP A 230 3.06 4.07 -11.07
CA ASP A 230 2.48 5.40 -10.84
C ASP A 230 1.43 5.40 -9.72
N ASN A 231 0.71 4.28 -9.54
CA ASN A 231 -0.34 4.11 -8.53
C ASN A 231 0.09 3.25 -7.33
N GLU A 232 1.36 2.91 -7.18
CA GLU A 232 1.82 1.96 -6.15
C GLU A 232 1.41 2.45 -4.76
N ALA A 233 1.60 3.74 -4.49
CA ALA A 233 1.25 4.33 -3.21
C ALA A 233 -0.26 4.33 -2.96
N LEU A 234 -1.08 4.53 -4.00
CA LEU A 234 -2.54 4.42 -3.90
C LEU A 234 -2.94 2.98 -3.56
N TYR A 235 -2.40 1.98 -4.26
CA TYR A 235 -2.73 0.58 -3.98
C TYR A 235 -2.32 0.17 -2.57
N ARG A 236 -1.12 0.57 -2.12
CA ARG A 236 -0.69 0.30 -0.74
C ARG A 236 -1.63 0.97 0.26
N TRP A 237 -1.98 2.23 0.06
CA TRP A 237 -2.93 2.94 0.91
C TRP A 237 -4.31 2.26 0.94
N LEU A 238 -4.83 1.83 -0.21
CA LEU A 238 -6.10 1.10 -0.30
C LEU A 238 -6.05 -0.20 0.51
N LEU A 239 -4.99 -1.01 0.33
CA LEU A 239 -4.85 -2.29 1.02
C LEU A 239 -4.60 -2.15 2.52
N GLN A 240 -3.94 -1.07 2.95
CA GLN A 240 -3.59 -0.86 4.35
C GLN A 240 -4.69 -0.13 5.14
N THR A 241 -5.38 0.84 4.53
CA THR A 241 -6.32 1.72 5.26
C THR A 241 -7.77 1.49 4.86
N GLN A 242 -8.03 1.09 3.61
CA GLN A 242 -9.39 0.99 3.06
C GLN A 242 -9.92 -0.45 2.94
N LEU A 243 -9.06 -1.45 3.14
CA LEU A 243 -9.42 -2.86 3.07
C LEU A 243 -9.83 -3.39 4.46
N SER A 244 -11.10 -3.74 4.57
CA SER A 244 -11.66 -4.44 5.72
C SER A 244 -11.93 -5.89 5.37
N VAL A 245 -11.53 -6.79 6.28
CA VAL A 245 -11.79 -8.23 6.17
C VAL A 245 -12.72 -8.64 7.30
N GLN A 246 -13.90 -9.10 6.97
CA GLN A 246 -14.88 -9.59 7.92
C GLN A 246 -14.46 -10.98 8.41
N GLU A 247 -14.52 -11.20 9.72
CA GLU A 247 -14.30 -12.53 10.29
C GLU A 247 -15.41 -13.50 9.92
N HIS A 248 -16.64 -13.00 9.90
CA HIS A 248 -17.85 -13.77 9.60
C HIS A 248 -18.40 -13.31 8.25
N PRO A 249 -17.92 -13.85 7.12
CA PRO A 249 -18.49 -13.51 5.82
C PRO A 249 -19.98 -13.91 5.79
N PRO A 250 -20.85 -13.12 5.13
CA PRO A 250 -22.31 -13.26 5.22
C PRO A 250 -22.92 -14.54 4.63
N GLY A 251 -22.13 -15.53 4.22
CA GLY A 251 -22.59 -16.77 3.59
C GLY A 251 -21.89 -17.01 2.25
N PRO A 252 -21.86 -18.25 1.74
CA PRO A 252 -20.75 -18.65 0.89
C PRO A 252 -20.93 -18.15 -0.54
N VAL A 253 -19.95 -17.40 -1.04
CA VAL A 253 -19.56 -17.59 -2.45
C VAL A 253 -18.66 -18.81 -2.41
N ARG A 254 -19.25 -20.00 -2.58
CA ARG A 254 -18.45 -21.20 -2.84
C ARG A 254 -17.80 -20.94 -4.19
N ASP A 255 -16.52 -20.62 -4.19
CA ASP A 255 -15.68 -20.92 -5.34
C ASP A 255 -15.68 -22.45 -5.47
N GLU A 256 -16.70 -23.00 -6.14
CA GLU A 256 -16.83 -24.44 -6.35
C GLU A 256 -15.62 -24.99 -7.08
N ALA A 257 -14.95 -24.18 -7.92
CA ALA A 257 -13.73 -24.58 -8.59
C ALA A 257 -12.57 -24.71 -7.58
N MET A 258 -12.42 -23.78 -6.63
CA MET A 258 -11.44 -23.88 -5.54
C MET A 258 -11.79 -24.99 -4.55
N ALA A 259 -13.06 -25.15 -4.17
CA ALA A 259 -13.49 -26.23 -3.30
C ALA A 259 -13.28 -27.61 -3.96
N ARG A 260 -13.56 -27.73 -5.26
CA ARG A 260 -13.21 -28.93 -6.06
C ARG A 260 -11.70 -29.10 -6.11
N TRP A 261 -10.93 -28.06 -6.37
CA TRP A 261 -9.46 -28.13 -6.44
C TRP A 261 -8.84 -28.56 -5.11
N LEU A 262 -9.26 -27.99 -3.98
CA LEU A 262 -8.83 -28.40 -2.64
C LEU A 262 -9.17 -29.87 -2.37
N LYS A 263 -10.37 -30.30 -2.75
CA LYS A 263 -10.80 -31.70 -2.67
C LYS A 263 -9.95 -32.64 -3.54
N TYR A 264 -9.61 -32.24 -4.77
CA TYR A 264 -8.77 -33.04 -5.68
C TYR A 264 -7.31 -33.12 -5.22
N ASN A 265 -6.79 -32.07 -4.61
CA ASN A 265 -5.40 -32.03 -4.11
C ASN A 265 -5.23 -32.59 -2.69
N LYS A 266 -6.26 -33.24 -2.13
CA LYS A 266 -6.28 -33.84 -0.78
C LYS A 266 -5.81 -32.88 0.33
N VAL A 267 -6.01 -31.59 0.12
CA VAL A 267 -5.78 -30.60 1.17
C VAL A 267 -6.98 -30.73 2.11
N ALA A 268 -6.75 -31.16 3.36
CA ALA A 268 -7.82 -31.35 4.33
C ALA A 268 -8.57 -30.02 4.53
N VAL A 269 -9.83 -29.96 4.08
CA VAL A 269 -10.75 -28.85 4.31
C VAL A 269 -11.29 -28.96 5.72
#